data_AF-A0A821U6X0-F1
#
_entry.id   AF-A0A821U6X0-F1
#
_cell.length_a   1.000
_cell.length_b   1.000
_cell.length_c   1.000
_cell.angle_alpha   90.00
_cell.angle_beta   90.00
_cell.angle_gamma   90.00
#
_symmetry.space_group_name_H-M   'P 1'
#
loop_
_entity.id
_entity.type
_entity.pdbx_description
1 polymer ?
#
loop_
_entity_poly.entity_id
_entity_poly.type
_entity_poly.pdbx_seq_one_letter_code
_entity_poly.pdbx_strand_id
1 'polypeptide(L)'
;LENFTSNDDYSQWIQQHVSLCIVNLTSATKEEPLWRQIHYQILLKTRSNLSKVRLATLNVLQELSRKLGMNYQSLLPEAIPFMAELMEDPNDEVEKTCHRVIVDMESTLGESLQDYFNN
;
A
#
# COMPACT_ATOMS: atom_id res chain seq x y z
N LEU A 1 7.68 17.78 -6.61
CA LEU A 1 8.04 17.40 -5.22
C LEU A 1 8.66 18.57 -4.44
N GLU A 2 8.94 19.71 -5.08
CA GLU A 2 9.55 20.92 -4.49
C GLU A 2 8.59 21.80 -3.65
N ASN A 3 7.32 21.40 -3.49
CA ASN A 3 6.31 22.23 -2.81
C ASN A 3 6.07 21.87 -1.33
N PHE A 4 6.76 20.87 -0.78
CA PHE A 4 6.58 20.44 0.61
C PHE A 4 7.76 20.90 1.47
N THR A 5 7.45 21.69 2.50
CA THR A 5 8.43 22.29 3.42
C THR A 5 8.99 21.30 4.43
N SER A 6 8.32 20.16 4.65
CA SER A 6 8.78 19.07 5.51
C SER A 6 8.28 17.70 5.02
N ASN A 7 8.82 16.62 5.60
CA ASN A 7 8.30 15.27 5.36
C ASN A 7 6.89 15.08 5.95
N ASP A 8 6.58 15.76 7.04
CA ASP A 8 5.26 15.71 7.68
C ASP A 8 4.19 16.35 6.79
N ASP A 9 4.50 17.51 6.18
CA ASP A 9 3.60 18.17 5.22
C ASP A 9 3.30 17.27 4.02
N TYR A 10 4.31 16.53 3.55
CA TYR A 10 4.16 15.58 2.44
C TYR A 10 3.26 14.40 2.84
N SER A 11 3.56 13.76 3.98
CA SER A 11 2.79 12.61 4.47
C SER A 11 1.33 12.99 4.72
N GLN A 12 1.09 14.13 5.36
CA GLN A 12 -0.24 14.65 5.63
C GLN A 12 -1.01 14.93 4.32
N TRP A 13 -0.39 15.58 3.34
CA TRP A 13 -1.05 15.88 2.06
C TRP A 13 -1.40 14.61 1.28
N ILE A 14 -0.49 13.63 1.24
CA ILE A 14 -0.78 12.34 0.62
C ILE A 14 -1.96 11.67 1.32
N GLN A 15 -1.96 11.63 2.65
CA GLN A 15 -3.01 10.97 3.42
C GLN A 15 -4.37 11.65 3.22
N GLN A 16 -4.42 12.99 3.23
CA GLN A 16 -5.67 13.76 3.17
C GLN A 16 -6.27 13.86 1.77
N HIS A 17 -5.44 13.85 0.73
CA HIS A 17 -5.91 14.08 -0.63
C HIS A 17 -5.69 12.88 -1.53
N VAL A 18 -4.45 12.40 -1.66
CA VAL A 18 -4.11 11.38 -2.66
C VAL A 18 -4.67 10.02 -2.28
N SER A 19 -4.45 9.57 -1.05
CA SER A 19 -5.00 8.30 -0.55
C SER A 19 -6.52 8.29 -0.67
N LEU A 20 -7.17 9.34 -0.19
CA LEU A 20 -8.63 9.47 -0.24
C LEU A 20 -9.17 9.43 -1.68
N CYS A 21 -8.56 10.16 -2.61
CA CYS A 21 -8.96 10.16 -4.02
C CYS A 21 -8.81 8.77 -4.66
N ILE A 22 -7.65 8.12 -4.46
CA ILE A 22 -7.37 6.79 -5.02
C ILE A 22 -8.36 5.76 -4.47
N VAL A 23 -8.52 5.71 -3.14
CA VAL A 23 -9.39 4.75 -2.47
C VAL A 23 -10.85 4.94 -2.90
N ASN A 24 -11.32 6.20 -3.00
CA ASN A 24 -12.68 6.49 -3.45
C ASN A 24 -12.90 6.17 -4.93
N LEU A 25 -11.93 6.47 -5.79
CA LEU A 25 -11.99 6.13 -7.21
C LEU A 25 -12.06 4.62 -7.40
N THR A 26 -11.18 3.87 -6.75
CA THR A 26 -11.18 2.40 -6.83
C THR A 26 -12.51 1.84 -6.32
N SER A 27 -13.03 2.35 -5.20
CA SER A 27 -14.33 1.90 -4.65
C SER A 27 -15.54 2.24 -5.52
N ALA A 28 -15.50 3.35 -6.25
CA ALA A 28 -16.58 3.76 -7.15
C ALA A 28 -16.65 2.86 -8.40
N THR A 29 -15.52 2.23 -8.74
CA THR A 29 -15.44 1.30 -9.87
C THR A 29 -15.76 -0.11 -9.38
N LYS A 30 -16.63 -0.84 -10.10
CA LYS A 30 -17.00 -2.23 -9.75
C LYS A 30 -16.29 -3.27 -10.63
N GLU A 31 -15.30 -2.82 -11.40
CA GLU A 31 -14.60 -3.63 -12.38
C GLU A 31 -13.22 -4.00 -11.86
N GLU A 32 -13.05 -5.27 -11.49
CA GLU A 32 -11.80 -5.83 -11.00
C GLU A 32 -10.58 -5.57 -11.92
N PRO A 33 -10.70 -5.57 -13.27
CA PRO A 33 -9.57 -5.20 -14.13
C PRO A 33 -9.03 -3.78 -13.87
N LEU A 34 -9.91 -2.84 -13.53
CA LEU A 34 -9.51 -1.47 -13.21
C LEU A 34 -8.86 -1.39 -11.83
N TRP A 35 -9.33 -2.19 -10.87
CA TRP A 35 -8.67 -2.32 -9.57
C TRP A 35 -7.23 -2.81 -9.72
N ARG A 36 -7.01 -3.87 -10.51
CA ARG A 36 -5.65 -4.38 -10.81
C ARG A 36 -4.76 -3.31 -11.43
N GLN A 37 -5.26 -2.55 -12.40
CA GLN A 37 -4.47 -1.49 -13.04
C GLN A 37 -4.06 -0.39 -12.05
N ILE A 38 -5.00 0.11 -11.25
CA ILE A 38 -4.73 1.16 -10.25
C ILE A 38 -3.78 0.61 -9.19
N HIS A 39 -4.06 -0.58 -8.67
CA HIS A 39 -3.26 -1.25 -7.65
C HIS A 39 -1.81 -1.45 -8.09
N TYR A 40 -1.59 -1.94 -9.31
CA TYR A 40 -0.25 -2.08 -9.87
C TYR A 40 0.51 -0.75 -9.96
N GLN A 41 -0.16 0.35 -10.36
CA GLN A 41 0.49 1.67 -10.39
C GLN A 41 0.89 2.17 -8.99
N ILE A 42 0.14 1.79 -7.95
CA ILE A 42 0.49 2.07 -6.55
C ILE A 42 1.69 1.21 -6.14
N LEU A 43 1.67 -0.09 -6.43
CA LEU A 43 2.79 -1.00 -6.13
C LEU A 43 4.11 -0.51 -6.73
N LEU A 44 4.12 0.00 -7.96
CA LEU A 44 5.33 0.55 -8.57
C LEU A 44 5.95 1.72 -7.77
N LYS A 45 5.19 2.39 -6.89
CA LYS A 45 5.71 3.47 -6.03
C LYS A 45 6.47 2.96 -4.81
N THR A 46 6.35 1.67 -4.45
CA THR A 46 7.16 1.06 -3.39
C THR A 46 8.65 1.03 -3.75
N ARG A 47 9.01 1.12 -5.04
CA ARG A 47 10.41 1.17 -5.49
C ARG A 47 10.96 2.58 -5.69
N SER A 48 10.31 3.59 -5.09
CA SER A 48 10.82 4.95 -5.14
C SER A 48 12.15 5.09 -4.40
N ASN A 49 13.08 5.89 -4.93
CA ASN A 49 14.31 6.26 -4.24
C ASN A 49 14.07 7.09 -2.96
N LEU A 50 12.85 7.62 -2.78
CA LEU A 50 12.48 8.44 -1.63
C LEU A 50 11.70 7.59 -0.62
N SER A 51 12.26 7.37 0.57
CA SER A 51 11.60 6.60 1.65
C SER A 51 10.21 7.13 1.99
N LYS A 52 10.03 8.45 2.02
CA LYS A 52 8.72 9.08 2.24
C LYS A 52 7.65 8.68 1.22
N VAL A 53 8.04 8.44 -0.04
CA VAL A 53 7.10 7.96 -1.08
C VAL A 53 6.73 6.50 -0.81
N ARG A 54 7.68 5.68 -0.37
CA ARG A 54 7.42 4.27 0.00
C ARG A 54 6.50 4.16 1.22
N LEU A 55 6.74 4.96 2.26
CA LEU A 55 5.85 5.09 3.43
C LEU A 55 4.43 5.51 3.04
N ALA A 56 4.32 6.57 2.23
CA ALA A 56 3.05 7.01 1.67
C ALA A 56 2.32 5.89 0.91
N THR A 57 3.07 5.11 0.11
CA THR A 57 2.52 4.00 -0.67
C THR A 57 1.98 2.89 0.23
N LEU A 58 2.71 2.51 1.28
CA LEU A 58 2.25 1.55 2.29
C LEU A 58 0.94 1.98 2.95
N ASN A 59 0.81 3.27 3.30
CA ASN A 59 -0.43 3.81 3.85
C ASN A 59 -1.60 3.73 2.86
N VAL A 60 -1.37 4.03 1.57
CA VAL A 60 -2.41 3.88 0.54
C VAL A 60 -2.84 2.42 0.37
N LEU A 61 -1.90 1.48 0.35
CA LEU A 61 -2.19 0.05 0.23
C LEU A 61 -2.99 -0.47 1.44
N GLN A 62 -2.66 -0.01 2.65
CA GLN A 62 -3.40 -0.30 3.87
C GLN A 62 -4.85 0.21 3.82
N GLU A 63 -5.06 1.45 3.38
CA GLU A 63 -6.42 1.99 3.27
C GLU A 63 -7.22 1.29 2.16
N LEU A 64 -6.55 0.91 1.08
CA LEU A 64 -7.16 0.17 -0.01
C LEU A 64 -7.59 -1.24 0.41
N SER A 65 -6.76 -1.96 1.16
CA SER A 65 -7.11 -3.28 1.69
C SER A 65 -8.29 -3.20 2.64
N ARG A 66 -8.28 -2.25 3.60
CA ARG A 66 -9.41 -1.98 4.51
C ARG A 66 -10.70 -1.69 3.75
N LYS A 67 -10.61 -0.91 2.67
CA LYS A 67 -11.77 -0.51 1.89
C LYS A 67 -12.36 -1.63 1.04
N LEU A 68 -11.51 -2.45 0.43
CA LEU A 68 -11.94 -3.57 -0.42
C LEU A 68 -12.31 -4.82 0.40
N GLY A 69 -11.79 -4.94 1.63
CA GLY A 69 -12.02 -6.08 2.50
C GLY A 69 -11.53 -7.37 1.87
N MET A 70 -12.32 -8.44 1.96
CA MET A 70 -12.02 -9.74 1.35
C MET A 70 -11.79 -9.67 -0.18
N ASN A 71 -12.35 -8.68 -0.88
CA ASN A 71 -12.10 -8.52 -2.31
C ASN A 71 -10.64 -8.17 -2.64
N TYR A 72 -9.86 -7.69 -1.67
CA TYR A 72 -8.43 -7.43 -1.86
C TYR A 72 -7.63 -8.71 -2.09
N GLN A 73 -8.16 -9.89 -1.70
CA GLN A 73 -7.47 -11.17 -1.84
C GLN A 73 -7.06 -11.48 -3.29
N SER A 74 -7.85 -11.02 -4.29
CA SER A 74 -7.50 -11.23 -5.71
C SER A 74 -6.34 -10.37 -6.21
N LEU A 75 -5.91 -9.37 -5.42
CA LEU A 75 -4.77 -8.48 -5.70
C LEU A 75 -3.50 -8.88 -4.94
N LEU A 76 -3.60 -9.80 -3.98
CA LEU A 76 -2.46 -10.25 -3.18
C LEU A 76 -1.32 -10.85 -4.01
N PRO A 77 -1.56 -11.75 -4.98
CA PRO A 77 -0.46 -12.38 -5.73
C PRO A 77 0.50 -11.36 -6.36
N GLU A 78 -0.04 -10.21 -6.78
CA GLU A 78 0.72 -9.11 -7.37
C GLU A 78 1.40 -8.25 -6.31
N ALA A 79 0.81 -8.10 -5.12
CA ALA A 79 1.35 -7.31 -4.01
C ALA A 79 2.52 -8.00 -3.29
N ILE A 80 2.45 -9.33 -3.13
CA ILE A 80 3.38 -10.11 -2.29
C ILE A 80 4.86 -9.84 -2.63
N PRO A 81 5.32 -9.88 -3.90
CA PRO A 81 6.72 -9.60 -4.21
C PRO A 81 7.16 -8.19 -3.78
N PHE A 82 6.31 -7.18 -3.93
CA PHE A 82 6.63 -5.81 -3.54
C PHE A 82 6.64 -5.63 -2.02
N MET A 83 5.77 -6.36 -1.31
CA MET A 83 5.76 -6.33 0.16
C MET A 83 6.97 -7.06 0.73
N ALA A 84 7.37 -8.19 0.14
CA ALA A 84 8.59 -8.91 0.52
C ALA A 84 9.84 -8.03 0.39
N GLU A 85 9.97 -7.29 -0.71
CA GLU A 85 11.05 -6.30 -0.87
C GLU A 85 11.05 -5.22 0.22
N LEU A 86 9.87 -4.73 0.63
CA LEU A 86 9.75 -3.69 1.65
C LEU A 86 9.95 -4.21 3.09
N MET A 87 9.76 -5.51 3.33
CA MET A 87 10.11 -6.15 4.61
C MET A 87 11.62 -6.19 4.85
N GLU A 88 12.43 -5.94 3.81
CA GLU A 88 13.88 -5.84 3.89
C GLU A 88 14.37 -4.43 3.47
N ASP A 89 13.53 -3.40 3.61
CA ASP A 89 13.86 -2.04 3.19
C ASP A 89 15.02 -1.47 4.03
N PRO A 90 16.03 -0.81 3.43
CA PRO A 90 17.16 -0.24 4.16
C PRO A 90 16.79 0.94 5.08
N ASN A 91 15.56 1.46 4.99
CA ASN A 91 15.03 2.45 5.92
C ASN A 91 14.14 1.76 6.96
N ASP A 92 14.60 1.74 8.22
CA ASP A 92 13.92 1.11 9.35
C ASP A 92 12.43 1.48 9.50
N GLU A 93 12.05 2.72 9.17
CA GLU A 93 10.66 3.16 9.30
C GLU A 93 9.78 2.53 8.22
N VAL A 94 10.29 2.38 7.01
CA VAL A 94 9.61 1.69 5.90
C VAL A 94 9.44 0.21 6.23
N GLU A 95 10.50 -0.45 6.67
CA GLU A 95 10.49 -1.86 7.08
C GLU A 95 9.44 -2.13 8.16
N LYS A 96 9.51 -1.38 9.28
CA LYS A 96 8.55 -1.50 10.39
C LYS A 96 7.11 -1.20 9.95
N THR A 97 6.94 -0.21 9.09
CA THR A 97 5.62 0.13 8.54
C THR A 97 5.09 -0.99 7.65
N CYS A 98 5.94 -1.62 6.84
CA CYS A 98 5.55 -2.74 5.99
C CYS A 98 5.01 -3.90 6.83
N HIS A 99 5.74 -4.32 7.87
CA HIS A 99 5.28 -5.36 8.79
C HIS A 99 3.93 -5.01 9.45
N ARG A 100 3.76 -3.77 9.91
CA ARG A 100 2.48 -3.31 10.47
C ARG A 100 1.34 -3.39 9.46
N VAL A 101 1.59 -2.99 8.21
CA VAL A 101 0.59 -3.03 7.14
C VAL A 101 0.18 -4.47 6.81
N ILE A 102 1.12 -5.43 6.80
CA ILE A 102 0.84 -6.86 6.60
C ILE A 102 -0.09 -7.37 7.70
N VAL A 103 0.20 -7.08 8.97
CA VAL A 103 -0.65 -7.49 10.10
C VAL A 103 -2.06 -6.89 9.99
N ASP A 104 -2.18 -5.62 9.60
CA ASP A 104 -3.49 -4.98 9.39
C ASP A 104 -4.25 -5.60 8.20
N MET A 105 -3.55 -6.05 7.15
CA MET A 105 -4.14 -6.78 6.02
C MET A 105 -4.62 -8.16 6.45
N GLU A 106 -3.83 -8.92 7.21
CA GLU A 106 -4.22 -10.21 7.80
C GLU A 106 -5.51 -10.06 8.61
N SER A 107 -5.58 -9.04 9.48
CA SER A 107 -6.79 -8.75 10.25
C SER A 107 -7.99 -8.40 9.38
N THR A 108 -7.78 -7.77 8.23
CA THR A 108 -8.85 -7.38 7.30
C THR A 108 -9.37 -8.59 6.50
N LEU A 109 -8.49 -9.52 6.15
CA LEU A 109 -8.79 -10.69 5.34
C LEU A 109 -9.24 -11.89 6.17
N GLY A 110 -8.90 -11.94 7.46
CA GLY A 110 -9.21 -13.04 8.36
C GLY A 110 -8.33 -14.27 8.16
N GLU A 111 -7.19 -14.13 7.47
CA GLU A 111 -6.21 -15.20 7.23
C GLU A 111 -4.78 -14.69 7.44
N SER A 112 -3.88 -15.62 7.75
CA SER A 112 -2.43 -15.34 7.83
C SER A 112 -1.87 -15.13 6.44
N LEU A 113 -1.07 -14.08 6.25
CA LEU A 113 -0.39 -13.83 4.98
C LEU A 113 1.03 -14.42 4.96
N GLN A 114 1.51 -14.96 6.10
CA GLN A 114 2.87 -15.51 6.22
C GLN A 114 3.18 -16.61 5.18
N ASP A 115 2.19 -17.45 4.85
CA ASP A 115 2.37 -18.55 3.89
C ASP A 115 2.68 -18.05 2.47
N TYR A 116 2.30 -16.82 2.13
CA TYR A 116 2.61 -16.20 0.85
C TYR A 116 4.07 -15.73 0.76
N PHE A 117 4.71 -15.45 1.89
CA PHE A 117 6.10 -14.96 1.94
C PHE A 117 7.13 -16.09 2.10
N ASN A 118 6.68 -17.31 2.40
CA ASN A 118 7.53 -18.49 2.60
C ASN A 118 7.68 -19.38 1.34
N ASN A 119 7.13 -18.96 0.20
CA ASN A 119 7.13 -19.71 -1.06
C ASN A 119 7.99 -19.05 -2.14
#